data_AF-A0A957E3X9-F1
#
_entry.id   AF-A0A957E3X9-F1
#
_cell.length_a   1.000
_cell.length_b   1.000
_cell.length_c   1.000
_cell.angle_alpha   90.00
_cell.angle_beta   90.00
_cell.angle_gamma   90.00
#
_symmetry.space_group_name_H-M   'P 1'
#
loop_
_entity.id
_entity.type
_entity.pdbx_description
1 polymer ?
#
loop_
_entity_poly.entity_id
_entity_poly.type
_entity_poly.pdbx_seq_one_letter_code
_entity_poly.pdbx_strand_id
1 'polypeptide(L)' 'MAAITDCDVLLARGMGQGAYAGLVQMNITPILTDITDVETAVVAVIQNKIVDHPERLH' A
#
# COMPACT_ATOMS: atom_id res chain seq x y z
N MET A 1 11.83 -4.99 15.65
CA MET A 1 12.18 -3.72 14.97
C MET A 1 11.53 -3.77 13.60
N ALA A 2 10.47 -3.01 13.35
CA ALA A 2 9.87 -2.94 12.01
C ALA A 2 10.66 -1.92 11.18
N ALA A 3 11.08 -2.27 9.96
CA ALA A 3 12.09 -1.54 9.19
C ALA A 3 11.55 -0.31 8.43
N ILE A 4 10.24 -0.02 8.50
CA ILE A 4 9.56 0.97 7.65
C ILE A 4 8.66 1.92 8.47
N THR A 5 8.97 2.15 9.75
CA THR A 5 8.14 2.94 10.67
C THR A 5 8.03 4.43 10.31
N ASP A 6 8.85 4.89 9.38
CA ASP A 6 8.89 6.25 8.84
C ASP A 6 8.04 6.43 7.58
N CYS A 7 7.39 5.37 7.09
CA CYS A 7 6.55 5.41 5.91
C CYS A 7 5.08 5.66 6.28
N ASP A 8 4.42 6.56 5.56
CA ASP A 8 2.97 6.82 5.73
C ASP A 8 2.10 5.87 4.88
N VAL A 9 2.60 5.44 3.72
CA VAL A 9 1.86 4.67 2.71
C VAL A 9 2.73 3.54 2.19
N LEU A 10 2.14 2.37 1.99
CA LEU A 10 2.78 1.23 1.34
C LEU A 10 1.95 0.77 0.14
N LEU A 11 2.59 0.64 -1.03
CA LEU A 11 1.96 0.16 -2.25
C LEU A 11 2.26 -1.31 -2.49
N ALA A 12 1.25 -2.10 -2.81
CA ALA A 12 1.40 -3.49 -3.21
C ALA A 12 0.37 -3.87 -4.28
N ARG A 13 0.58 -4.97 -5.01
CA ARG A 13 -0.42 -5.50 -5.96
C ARG A 13 -1.36 -6.56 -5.37
N GLY A 14 -1.12 -6.89 -4.12
CA GLY A 14 -1.83 -7.87 -3.32
C GLY A 14 -1.14 -8.00 -1.97
N MET A 15 -1.89 -8.35 -0.94
CA MET A 15 -1.38 -8.45 0.42
C MET A 15 -2.17 -9.51 1.19
N GLY A 16 -1.54 -10.12 2.18
CA GLY A 16 -2.23 -10.99 3.13
C GLY A 16 -2.93 -10.19 4.24
N GLN A 17 -4.06 -10.68 4.75
CA GLN A 17 -4.82 -10.03 5.85
C GLN A 17 -3.97 -9.64 7.06
N GLY A 18 -3.08 -10.54 7.51
CA GLY A 18 -2.21 -10.27 8.66
C GLY A 18 -1.18 -9.17 8.41
N ALA A 19 -0.65 -9.10 7.19
CA ALA A 19 0.28 -8.04 6.80
C ALA A 19 -0.42 -6.69 6.71
N TYR A 20 -1.63 -6.66 6.14
CA TYR A 20 -2.47 -5.46 6.06
C TYR A 20 -2.79 -4.93 7.45
N ALA A 21 -3.27 -5.81 8.34
CA ALA A 21 -3.58 -5.44 9.72
C ALA A 21 -2.34 -4.93 10.47
N GLY A 22 -1.18 -5.55 10.26
CA GLY A 22 0.08 -5.09 10.86
C GLY A 22 0.48 -3.67 10.42
N LEU A 23 0.31 -3.34 9.14
CA LEU A 23 0.59 -1.99 8.63
C LEU A 23 -0.37 -0.95 9.21
N VAL A 24 -1.67 -1.26 9.24
CA VAL A 24 -2.68 -0.37 9.83
C VAL A 24 -2.42 -0.13 11.32
N GLN A 25 -2.02 -1.16 12.08
CA GLN A 25 -1.62 -1.03 13.49
C GLN A 25 -0.40 -0.13 13.69
N MET A 26 0.43 0.01 12.66
CA MET A 26 1.61 0.87 12.64
C MET A 26 1.35 2.26 12.04
N ASN A 27 0.09 2.62 11.80
CA ASN A 27 -0.30 3.87 11.12
C ASN A 27 0.20 4.01 9.68
N ILE A 28 0.57 2.90 9.04
CA ILE A 28 0.93 2.86 7.62
C ILE A 28 -0.33 2.51 6.83
N THR A 29 -0.60 3.26 5.76
CA THR A 29 -1.73 3.00 4.86
C THR A 29 -1.32 2.04 3.76
N PRO A 30 -1.69 0.75 3.81
CA PRO A 30 -1.56 -0.14 2.66
C PRO A 30 -2.54 0.24 1.56
N ILE A 31 -2.05 0.39 0.32
CA ILE A 31 -2.86 0.57 -0.88
C ILE A 31 -2.54 -0.57 -1.84
N LEU A 32 -3.57 -1.32 -2.22
CA LEU A 32 -3.49 -2.38 -3.20
C LEU A 32 -3.80 -1.79 -4.58
N THR A 33 -2.84 -1.81 -5.49
CA THR A 33 -2.99 -1.26 -6.84
C THR A 33 -2.77 -2.32 -7.91
N ASP A 34 -3.40 -2.18 -9.07
CA ASP A 34 -3.13 -2.99 -10.25
C ASP A 34 -1.97 -2.44 -11.10
N ILE A 35 -1.51 -1.21 -10.82
CA ILE A 35 -0.39 -0.57 -11.50
C ILE A 35 0.89 -1.39 -11.25
N THR A 36 1.51 -1.86 -12.34
CA THR A 36 2.71 -2.70 -12.28
C THR A 36 4.01 -1.90 -12.31
N ASP A 37 3.98 -0.73 -12.94
CA ASP A 37 5.13 0.17 -12.98
C ASP A 37 5.22 1.00 -11.69
N VAL A 38 6.39 0.98 -11.05
CA VAL A 38 6.61 1.61 -9.74
C VAL A 38 6.53 3.13 -9.83
N GLU A 39 7.14 3.74 -10.85
CA GLU A 39 7.10 5.20 -11.02
C GLU A 39 5.66 5.68 -11.21
N THR A 40 4.90 4.99 -12.06
CA THR A 40 3.49 5.28 -12.31
C THR A 40 2.65 5.18 -11.03
N ALA A 41 2.87 4.14 -10.22
CA ALA A 41 2.13 3.96 -8.97
C ALA A 41 2.43 5.08 -7.96
N VAL A 42 3.71 5.45 -7.82
CA VAL A 42 4.14 6.56 -6.95
C VAL A 42 3.57 7.89 -7.42
N VAL A 43 3.63 8.18 -8.72
CA VAL A 43 3.04 9.41 -9.30
C VAL A 43 1.54 9.46 -9.05
N ALA A 44 0.83 8.33 -9.17
CA ALA A 44 -0.60 8.27 -8.88
C ALA A 44 -0.93 8.59 -7.42
N VAL A 45 -0.10 8.16 -6.45
CA VAL A 45 -0.25 8.55 -5.04
C VAL A 45 -0.06 10.05 -4.87
N ILE A 46 1.04 10.61 -5.40
CA ILE A 46 1.36 12.04 -5.28
C ILE A 46 0.25 12.90 -5.89
N GLN A 47 -0.37 12.44 -6.98
CA GLN A 47 -1.47 13.13 -7.64
C GLN A 47 -2.85 12.89 -6.99
N ASN A 48 -2.95 12.09 -5.93
CA ASN A 48 -4.22 11.63 -5.34
C ASN A 48 -5.16 10.95 -6.36
N LYS A 49 -4.58 10.20 -7.30
CA LYS A 49 -5.29 9.45 -8.34
C LYS A 49 -5.13 7.93 -8.20
N ILE A 50 -4.40 7.48 -7.19
CA ILE A 50 -4.23 6.06 -6.92
C ILE A 50 -5.58 5.44 -6.53
N VAL A 51 -5.88 4.27 -7.09
CA VAL A 51 -7.07 3.48 -6.75
C VAL A 51 -6.63 2.34 -5.85
N ASP A 52 -7.31 2.20 -4.72
CA ASP A 52 -7.16 1.07 -3.83
C ASP A 52 -8.11 -0.07 -4.23
N HIS A 53 -7.59 -1.29 -4.22
CA HIS A 53 -8.24 -2.51 -4.65
C HIS A 53 -8.32 -3.51 -3.48
N PRO A 54 -9.19 -3.26 -2.49
CA PRO A 54 -9.32 -4.13 -1.31
C PRO A 54 -9.71 -5.58 -1.65
N GLU A 55 -10.28 -5.83 -2.83
CA GLU A 55 -10.57 -7.17 -3.34
C GLU A 55 -9.31 -8.03 -3.57
N ARG A 56 -8.12 -7.42 -3.61
CA ARG A 56 -6.82 -8.11 -3.78
C ARG A 56 -6.18 -8.48 -2.44
N LEU A 57 -6.92 -8.34 -1.35
CA LEU A 57 -6.53 -8.76 -0.01
C LEU A 57 -6.87 -10.26 0.17
N HIS A 58 -5.90 -11.06 0.60
CA HIS A 58 -5.99 -12.53 0.66
C HIS A 58 -5.83 -13.07 2.09
#